data_AF-B8ILN8-F1
#
_entry.id   AF-B8ILN8-F1
#
_cell.length_a   1.000
_cell.length_b   1.000
_cell.length_c   1.000
_cell.angle_alpha   90.00
_cell.angle_beta   90.00
_cell.angle_gamma   90.00
#
_symmetry.space_group_name_H-M   'P 1'
#
loop_
_entity.id
_entity.type
_entity.pdbx_description
1 polymer ?
#
loop_
_entity_poly.entity_id
_entity_poly.type
_entity_poly.pdbx_seq_one_letter_code
_entity_poly.pdbx_strand_id
1 'polypeptide(L)'
;MTIRRALLAACAVLSAGLGYVVWAVCTEVGYAAGGRALKAQYGLVVLSHPEWKSLRRLAMMKAAAQCRWDLDEASWRRIYRLYVEDDRSVRAAVYARLLREQERYFQDDADDRRCGAAWSRFGAHGADLPNLLRASAVAGTATAVRVAPSDVRTAAGSRHE
;
A
#
# COMPACT_ATOMS: atom_id res chain seq x y z
N MET A 1 31.58 -40.43 0.25
CA MET A 1 30.47 -40.34 -0.74
C MET A 1 29.30 -39.47 -0.28
N THR A 2 29.11 -39.24 1.01
CA THR A 2 27.96 -38.51 1.60
C THR A 2 27.98 -37.00 1.33
N ILE A 3 29.14 -36.35 1.45
CA ILE A 3 29.27 -34.88 1.29
C ILE A 3 28.93 -34.41 -0.13
N ARG A 4 29.40 -35.10 -1.17
CA ARG A 4 29.07 -34.76 -2.58
C ARG A 4 27.57 -34.90 -2.88
N ARG A 5 26.93 -35.96 -2.37
CA ARG A 5 25.47 -36.16 -2.53
C ARG A 5 24.68 -35.10 -1.75
N ALA A 6 25.13 -34.74 -0.56
CA ALA A 6 24.53 -33.66 0.23
C ALA A 6 24.67 -32.29 -0.47
N LEU A 7 25.84 -32.00 -1.06
CA LEU A 7 26.06 -30.79 -1.86
C LEU A 7 25.15 -30.74 -3.09
N LEU A 8 25.03 -31.84 -3.82
CA LEU A 8 24.12 -31.92 -4.97
C LEU A 8 22.65 -31.75 -4.56
N ALA A 9 22.24 -32.36 -3.44
CA ALA A 9 20.90 -32.18 -2.89
C ALA A 9 20.65 -30.73 -2.48
N ALA A 10 21.61 -30.08 -1.81
CA ALA A 10 21.52 -28.67 -1.44
C ALA A 10 21.42 -27.77 -2.67
N CYS A 11 22.25 -28.00 -3.69
CA CYS A 11 22.17 -27.26 -4.96
C CYS A 11 20.82 -27.48 -5.67
N ALA A 12 20.29 -28.70 -5.68
CA ALA A 12 18.98 -29.00 -6.27
C ALA A 12 17.85 -28.30 -5.51
N VAL A 13 17.88 -28.28 -4.18
CA VAL A 13 16.88 -27.57 -3.36
C VAL A 13 16.96 -26.06 -3.57
N LEU A 14 18.17 -25.50 -3.61
CA LEU A 14 18.36 -24.06 -3.83
C LEU A 14 17.92 -23.62 -5.23
N SER A 15 18.24 -24.39 -6.27
CA SER A 15 17.83 -24.10 -7.64
C SER A 15 16.32 -24.24 -7.84
N ALA A 16 15.69 -25.26 -7.25
CA ALA A 16 14.24 -25.39 -7.24
C ALA A 16 13.56 -24.23 -6.49
N GLY A 17 14.13 -23.82 -5.34
CA GLY A 17 13.65 -22.68 -4.57
C GLY A 17 13.75 -21.36 -5.35
N LEU A 18 14.88 -21.11 -6.01
CA LEU A 18 15.07 -19.95 -6.87
C LEU A 18 14.11 -19.96 -8.06
N GLY A 19 13.92 -21.12 -8.70
CA GLY A 19 12.94 -21.29 -9.77
C GLY A 19 11.52 -20.95 -9.33
N TYR A 20 11.13 -21.38 -8.12
CA TYR A 20 9.83 -21.01 -7.55
C TYR A 20 9.72 -19.51 -7.27
N VAL A 21 10.74 -18.88 -6.68
CA VAL A 21 10.71 -17.43 -6.40
C VAL A 21 10.58 -16.62 -7.69
N VAL A 22 11.37 -16.97 -8.72
CA VAL A 22 11.30 -16.30 -10.04
C VAL A 22 9.90 -16.49 -10.64
N TRP A 23 9.39 -17.72 -10.68
CA TRP A 23 8.05 -17.99 -11.18
C TRP A 23 6.96 -17.23 -10.40
N ALA A 24 7.06 -17.21 -9.07
CA ALA A 24 6.12 -16.55 -8.17
C ALA A 24 6.11 -15.02 -8.31
N VAL A 25 7.22 -14.41 -8.69
CA VAL A 25 7.32 -12.94 -8.84
C VAL A 25 7.05 -12.49 -10.28
N CYS A 26 7.40 -13.29 -11.28
CA CYS A 26 7.33 -12.91 -12.69
C CYS A 26 6.02 -13.28 -13.39
N THR A 27 5.23 -14.21 -12.85
CA THR A 27 3.97 -14.65 -13.48
C THR A 27 2.75 -14.20 -12.68
N GLU A 28 1.61 -13.98 -13.33
CA GLU A 28 0.37 -13.62 -12.63
C GLU A 28 -0.11 -14.75 -11.72
N VAL A 29 -0.07 -15.98 -12.25
CA VAL A 29 -0.48 -17.20 -11.53
C VAL A 29 0.41 -17.42 -10.31
N GLY A 30 1.72 -17.28 -10.47
CA GLY A 30 2.66 -17.40 -9.35
C GLY A 30 2.51 -16.29 -8.32
N TYR A 31 2.21 -15.07 -8.76
CA TYR A 31 1.98 -13.95 -7.86
C TYR A 31 0.73 -14.16 -7.01
N ALA A 32 -0.34 -14.68 -7.61
CA ALA A 32 -1.58 -15.05 -6.91
C ALA A 32 -1.40 -16.27 -5.99
N ALA A 33 -0.63 -17.28 -6.42
CA ALA A 33 -0.43 -18.53 -5.68
C ALA A 33 0.43 -18.36 -4.41
N GLY A 34 1.33 -17.38 -4.37
CA GLY A 34 2.17 -17.15 -3.20
C GLY A 34 3.16 -15.99 -3.30
N GLY A 35 3.46 -15.50 -4.51
CA GLY A 35 4.39 -14.39 -4.71
C GLY A 35 3.99 -13.11 -3.97
N ARG A 36 2.70 -12.84 -3.82
CA ARG A 36 2.21 -11.70 -3.01
C ARG A 36 2.61 -11.84 -1.54
N ALA A 37 2.55 -13.04 -0.96
CA ALA A 37 2.90 -13.27 0.43
C ALA A 37 4.41 -13.11 0.67
N LEU A 38 5.24 -13.65 -0.24
CA LEU A 38 6.69 -13.47 -0.23
C LEU A 38 7.06 -11.99 -0.36
N LYS A 39 6.43 -11.27 -1.29
CA LYS A 39 6.67 -9.84 -1.48
C LYS A 39 6.25 -9.00 -0.27
N ALA A 40 5.17 -9.40 0.42
CA ALA A 40 4.75 -8.77 1.67
C ALA A 40 5.75 -9.03 2.81
N GLN A 41 6.27 -10.25 2.94
CA GLN A 41 7.30 -10.58 3.93
C GLN A 41 8.59 -9.80 3.69
N TYR A 42 9.05 -9.73 2.44
CA TYR A 42 10.16 -8.87 2.05
C TYR A 42 9.89 -7.40 2.39
N GLY A 43 8.69 -6.91 2.09
CA GLY A 43 8.30 -5.53 2.38
C GLY A 43 8.28 -5.18 3.86
N LEU A 44 7.99 -6.12 4.76
CA LEU A 44 8.09 -5.88 6.21
C LEU A 44 9.52 -5.67 6.69
N VAL A 45 10.52 -6.16 5.95
CA VAL A 45 11.95 -5.99 6.27
C VAL A 45 12.51 -4.71 5.66
N VAL A 46 12.06 -4.36 4.45
CA VAL A 46 12.66 -3.26 3.66
C VAL A 46 11.95 -1.92 3.80
N LEU A 47 10.65 -1.90 4.11
CA LEU A 47 9.92 -0.65 4.32
C LEU A 47 10.35 0.00 5.64
N SER A 48 10.44 1.33 5.62
CA SER A 48 10.70 2.12 6.81
C SER A 48 9.49 2.08 7.77
N HIS A 49 9.74 2.29 9.06
CA HIS A 49 8.68 2.38 10.08
C HIS A 49 7.54 3.38 9.74
N PRO A 50 7.81 4.61 9.25
CA PRO A 50 6.74 5.53 8.88
C PRO A 50 5.89 5.04 7.70
N GLU A 51 6.48 4.40 6.68
CA GLU A 51 5.75 3.80 5.57
C GLU A 51 4.87 2.65 6.04
N TRP A 52 5.38 1.80 6.92
CA TRP A 52 4.58 0.72 7.49
C TRP A 52 3.39 1.24 8.29
N LYS A 53 3.60 2.27 9.11
CA LYS A 53 2.55 2.92 9.91
C LYS A 53 1.49 3.57 9.03
N SER A 54 1.87 4.20 7.92
CA SER A 54 0.93 4.82 6.97
C SER A 54 0.08 3.75 6.26
N LEU A 55 0.70 2.68 5.76
CA LEU A 55 -0.02 1.56 5.12
C LEU A 55 -0.96 0.85 6.09
N ARG A 56 -0.53 0.65 7.35
CA ARG A 56 -1.39 0.07 8.40
C ARG A 56 -2.59 0.96 8.70
N ARG A 57 -2.40 2.27 8.76
CA ARG A 57 -3.50 3.23 8.96
C ARG A 57 -4.48 3.21 7.79
N LEU A 58 -3.98 3.16 6.55
CA LEU A 58 -4.80 3.04 5.35
C LEU A 58 -5.61 1.73 5.33
N ALA A 59 -4.98 0.61 5.70
CA ALA A 59 -5.63 -0.70 5.80
C ALA A 59 -6.74 -0.71 6.88
N MET A 60 -6.46 -0.13 8.05
CA MET A 60 -7.44 0.01 9.13
C MET A 60 -8.62 0.88 8.69
N MET A 61 -8.38 1.97 7.97
CA MET A 61 -9.42 2.84 7.45
C MET A 61 -10.32 2.10 6.45
N LYS A 62 -9.76 1.31 5.52
CA LYS A 62 -10.53 0.50 4.57
C LYS A 62 -11.43 -0.50 5.26
N ALA A 63 -10.85 -1.28 6.18
CA ALA A 63 -11.57 -2.35 6.86
C ALA A 63 -12.67 -1.81 7.77
N ALA A 64 -12.40 -0.73 8.51
CA ALA A 64 -13.41 -0.06 9.34
C ALA A 64 -14.51 0.60 8.49
N ALA A 65 -14.17 1.13 7.30
CA ALA A 65 -15.16 1.67 6.38
C ALA A 65 -16.11 0.58 5.85
N GLN A 66 -15.56 -0.54 5.34
CA GLN A 66 -16.36 -1.64 4.80
C GLN A 66 -17.23 -2.34 5.85
N CYS A 67 -16.79 -2.36 7.11
CA CYS A 67 -17.58 -2.91 8.21
C CYS A 67 -18.87 -2.11 8.46
N ARG A 68 -18.85 -0.79 8.23
CA ARG A 68 -19.92 0.12 8.67
C ARG A 68 -20.68 0.82 7.54
N TRP A 69 -20.08 0.96 6.36
CA TRP A 69 -20.69 1.57 5.19
C TRP A 69 -20.41 0.74 3.93
N ASP A 70 -21.31 0.85 2.97
CA ASP A 70 -21.06 0.39 1.61
C ASP A 70 -20.09 1.38 0.92
N LEU A 71 -18.83 0.97 0.84
CA LEU A 71 -17.75 1.83 0.37
C LEU A 71 -17.62 1.71 -1.15
N ASP A 72 -17.80 2.82 -1.87
CA ASP A 72 -17.53 2.86 -3.31
C ASP A 72 -16.07 2.52 -3.63
N GLU A 73 -15.87 1.36 -4.26
CA GLU A 73 -14.56 0.84 -4.61
C GLU A 73 -13.84 1.69 -5.67
N ALA A 74 -14.57 2.40 -6.53
CA ALA A 74 -13.96 3.27 -7.52
C ALA A 74 -13.28 4.48 -6.85
N SER A 75 -13.98 5.09 -5.90
CA SER A 75 -13.47 6.15 -5.03
C SER A 75 -12.30 5.68 -4.18
N TRP A 76 -12.42 4.51 -3.55
CA TRP A 76 -11.33 3.93 -2.76
C TRP A 76 -10.06 3.69 -3.57
N ARG A 77 -10.20 3.20 -4.82
CA ARG A 77 -9.08 2.94 -5.71
C ARG A 77 -8.23 4.19 -5.98
N ARG A 78 -8.83 5.38 -5.98
CA ARG A 78 -8.08 6.65 -6.13
C ARG A 78 -7.21 6.92 -4.92
N ILE A 79 -7.76 6.80 -3.71
CA ILE A 79 -7.01 6.94 -2.46
C ILE A 79 -5.89 5.89 -2.42
N TYR A 80 -6.23 4.63 -2.72
CA TYR A 80 -5.27 3.53 -2.77
C TYR A 80 -4.07 3.86 -3.67
N ARG A 81 -4.31 4.34 -4.90
CA ARG A 81 -3.23 4.70 -5.84
C ARG A 81 -2.31 5.81 -5.32
N LEU A 82 -2.82 6.76 -4.53
CA LEU A 82 -1.98 7.82 -3.94
C LEU A 82 -0.96 7.28 -2.94
N TYR A 83 -1.25 6.19 -2.25
CA TYR A 83 -0.38 5.63 -1.20
C TYR A 83 0.42 4.42 -1.66
N VAL A 84 -0.14 3.64 -2.58
CA VAL A 84 0.39 2.34 -2.99
C VAL A 84 1.01 2.37 -4.40
N GLU A 85 0.61 3.34 -5.22
CA GLU A 85 1.06 3.57 -6.61
C GLU A 85 0.71 2.42 -7.57
N ASP A 86 1.35 1.26 -7.42
CA ASP A 86 1.28 0.11 -8.32
C ASP A 86 0.77 -1.15 -7.57
N ASP A 87 -0.21 -1.85 -8.15
CA ASP A 87 -0.90 -3.02 -7.58
C ASP A 87 0.03 -4.23 -7.36
N ARG A 88 1.18 -4.29 -8.05
CA ARG A 88 2.22 -5.30 -7.86
C ARG A 88 3.39 -4.79 -7.03
N SER A 89 3.38 -3.55 -6.55
CA SER A 89 4.47 -3.02 -5.72
C SER A 89 4.66 -3.80 -4.40
N VAL A 90 5.80 -3.57 -3.75
CA VAL A 90 6.04 -4.09 -2.39
C VAL A 90 5.03 -3.49 -1.41
N ARG A 91 4.70 -2.20 -1.55
CA ARG A 91 3.68 -1.51 -0.75
C ARG A 91 2.31 -2.16 -0.93
N ALA A 92 1.93 -2.54 -2.15
CA ALA A 92 0.66 -3.22 -2.43
C ALA A 92 0.56 -4.58 -1.74
N ALA A 93 1.64 -5.36 -1.80
CA ALA A 93 1.70 -6.66 -1.14
C ALA A 93 1.58 -6.52 0.39
N VAL A 94 2.29 -5.55 0.99
CA VAL A 94 2.23 -5.28 2.43
C VAL A 94 0.85 -4.76 2.83
N TYR A 95 0.28 -3.80 2.09
CA TYR A 95 -1.07 -3.30 2.32
C TYR A 95 -2.10 -4.42 2.27
N ALA A 96 -2.08 -5.29 1.25
CA ALA A 96 -3.02 -6.40 1.12
C ALA A 96 -2.90 -7.45 2.25
N ARG A 97 -1.72 -7.58 2.85
CA ARG A 97 -1.53 -8.39 4.06
C ARG A 97 -2.16 -7.70 5.27
N LEU A 98 -1.81 -6.43 5.51
CA LEU A 98 -2.33 -5.65 6.63
C LEU A 98 -3.86 -5.53 6.58
N LEU A 99 -4.42 -5.33 5.39
CA LEU A 99 -5.86 -5.24 5.17
C LEU A 99 -6.56 -6.53 5.60
N ARG A 100 -6.08 -7.70 5.17
CA ARG A 100 -6.62 -8.99 5.60
C ARG A 100 -6.52 -9.22 7.10
N GLU A 101 -5.45 -8.75 7.74
CA GLU A 101 -5.30 -8.81 9.20
C GLU A 101 -6.35 -7.91 9.90
N GLN A 102 -6.61 -6.71 9.37
CA GLN A 102 -7.64 -5.81 9.91
C GLN A 102 -9.06 -6.32 9.65
N GLU A 103 -9.35 -6.82 8.44
CA GLU A 103 -10.65 -7.41 8.08
C GLU A 103 -11.01 -8.55 9.02
N ARG A 104 -10.09 -9.48 9.30
CA ARG A 104 -10.33 -10.55 10.27
C ARG A 104 -10.61 -10.01 11.67
N TYR A 105 -9.82 -9.04 12.11
CA TYR A 105 -9.99 -8.42 13.43
C TYR A 105 -11.39 -7.80 13.62
N PHE A 106 -11.97 -7.26 12.54
CA PHE A 106 -13.31 -6.68 12.53
C PHE A 106 -14.42 -7.69 12.20
N GLN A 107 -14.15 -8.76 11.45
CA GLN A 107 -15.10 -9.86 11.23
C GLN A 107 -15.46 -10.57 12.54
N ASP A 108 -14.54 -10.62 13.50
CA ASP A 108 -14.77 -11.17 14.83
C ASP A 108 -15.52 -10.19 15.79
N ASP A 109 -16.01 -9.05 15.29
CA ASP A 109 -16.69 -7.99 16.06
C ASP A 109 -18.21 -8.03 15.88
N ALA A 110 -18.89 -8.94 16.57
CA ALA A 110 -20.33 -9.19 16.40
C ALA A 110 -21.26 -7.99 16.71
N ASP A 111 -20.79 -6.99 17.46
CA ASP A 111 -21.59 -5.83 17.91
C ASP A 111 -21.18 -4.50 17.23
N ASP A 112 -20.34 -4.54 16.18
CA ASP A 112 -19.79 -3.37 15.48
C ASP A 112 -19.06 -2.34 16.37
N ARG A 113 -18.76 -2.67 17.64
CA ARG A 113 -18.18 -1.74 18.63
C ARG A 113 -16.74 -1.40 18.29
N ARG A 114 -15.93 -2.38 17.92
CA ARG A 114 -14.54 -2.19 17.48
C ARG A 114 -14.50 -1.46 16.15
N CYS A 115 -15.39 -1.77 15.21
CA CYS A 115 -15.52 -1.04 13.95
C CYS A 115 -15.86 0.44 14.18
N GLY A 116 -16.88 0.70 15.00
CA GLY A 116 -17.30 2.06 15.35
C GLY A 116 -16.20 2.86 16.07
N ALA A 117 -15.50 2.24 17.01
CA ALA A 117 -14.39 2.85 17.73
C ALA A 117 -13.13 3.05 16.86
N ALA A 118 -12.87 2.16 15.90
CA ALA A 118 -11.79 2.34 14.94
C ALA A 118 -12.09 3.51 14.00
N TRP A 119 -13.33 3.61 13.53
CA TRP A 119 -13.74 4.70 12.64
C TRP A 119 -13.71 6.07 13.31
N SER A 120 -14.16 6.18 14.56
CA SER A 120 -14.19 7.46 15.28
C SER A 120 -12.79 8.09 15.43
N ARG A 121 -11.72 7.29 15.41
CA ARG A 121 -10.32 7.76 15.43
C ARG A 121 -9.92 8.54 14.19
N PHE A 122 -10.68 8.41 13.11
CA PHE A 122 -10.44 9.17 11.89
C PHE A 122 -11.18 10.52 11.93
N GLY A 123 -12.14 10.74 12.86
CA GLY A 123 -12.91 11.99 13.05
C GLY A 123 -14.37 11.74 13.44
N ALA A 124 -15.15 12.79 13.73
CA ALA A 124 -16.59 12.67 14.04
C ALA A 124 -17.43 12.05 12.89
N HIS A 125 -16.89 12.12 11.66
CA HIS A 125 -17.36 11.41 10.47
C HIS A 125 -16.37 10.34 9.95
N GLY A 126 -15.32 10.05 10.73
CA GLY A 126 -14.20 9.16 10.43
C GLY A 126 -13.45 9.50 9.14
N ALA A 127 -12.54 10.47 9.27
CA ALA A 127 -11.92 11.21 8.19
C ALA A 127 -13.01 11.88 7.38
N ASP A 128 -12.74 13.08 6.87
CA ASP A 128 -13.67 13.67 5.92
C ASP A 128 -13.48 12.96 4.57
N LEU A 129 -13.66 11.63 4.54
CA LEU A 129 -13.49 10.75 3.40
C LEU A 129 -14.35 11.26 2.23
N PRO A 130 -15.61 11.71 2.43
CA PRO A 130 -16.37 12.37 1.36
C PRO A 130 -15.67 13.62 0.80
N ASN A 131 -15.03 14.45 1.63
CA ASN A 131 -14.25 15.60 1.15
C ASN A 131 -12.91 15.21 0.52
N LEU A 132 -12.21 14.18 1.02
CA LEU A 132 -11.01 13.61 0.39
C LEU A 132 -11.35 12.99 -0.98
N LEU A 133 -12.54 12.38 -1.10
CA LEU A 133 -13.06 11.83 -2.35
C LEU A 133 -13.52 12.94 -3.32
N ARG A 134 -14.14 14.03 -2.83
CA ARG A 134 -14.43 15.24 -3.65
C ARG A 134 -13.15 15.95 -4.09
N ALA A 135 -12.20 16.16 -3.19
CA ALA A 135 -10.93 16.84 -3.50
C ALA A 135 -10.10 16.05 -4.52
N SER A 136 -10.09 14.72 -4.44
CA SER A 136 -9.44 13.87 -5.46
C SER A 136 -10.20 13.81 -6.79
N ALA A 137 -11.53 13.93 -6.79
CA ALA A 137 -12.31 14.10 -8.02
C ALA A 137 -11.98 15.43 -8.73
N VAL A 138 -11.83 16.51 -7.97
CA VAL A 138 -11.42 17.84 -8.51
C VAL A 138 -9.96 17.83 -9.00
N ALA A 139 -9.05 17.13 -8.30
CA ALA A 139 -7.66 16.98 -8.74
C ALA A 139 -7.51 16.17 -10.04
N GLY A 140 -8.39 15.18 -10.27
CA GLY A 140 -8.44 14.42 -11.52
C GLY A 140 -8.90 15.22 -12.74
N THR A 141 -9.58 16.35 -12.53
CA THR A 141 -9.92 17.34 -13.57
C THR A 141 -8.90 18.47 -13.67
N ALA A 142 -8.05 18.66 -12.66
CA ALA A 142 -7.05 19.72 -12.59
C ALA A 142 -5.64 19.18 -12.88
N THR A 143 -5.43 18.61 -14.06
CA THR A 143 -4.08 18.44 -14.63
C THR A 143 -3.96 19.24 -15.92
N ALA A 144 -4.00 20.56 -15.80
CA ALA A 144 -3.45 21.50 -16.77
C ALA A 144 -3.21 22.88 -16.13
N VAL A 145 -2.47 22.94 -15.02
CA VAL A 145 -1.77 24.18 -14.68
C VAL A 145 -0.30 23.84 -14.56
N ARG A 146 0.44 24.18 -15.63
CA ARG A 146 1.90 24.34 -15.57
C ARG A 146 2.19 25.27 -14.41
N VAL A 147 2.73 24.74 -13.31
CA VAL A 147 3.49 25.57 -12.38
C VAL A 147 4.79 25.88 -13.09
N ALA A 148 4.88 27.09 -13.65
CA ALA A 148 6.13 27.63 -14.13
C ALA A 148 7.13 27.67 -12.96
N PRO A 149 8.40 27.29 -13.17
CA PRO A 149 9.42 27.43 -12.14
C PRO A 149 9.56 28.92 -11.80
N SER A 150 9.24 29.29 -10.56
CA SER A 150 9.46 30.64 -10.06
C SER A 150 10.95 30.96 -10.11
N ASP A 151 11.27 32.09 -10.74
CA ASP A 151 12.60 32.67 -10.85
C ASP A 151 13.30 32.75 -9.49
N VAL A 152 14.31 31.89 -9.32
CA VAL A 152 15.43 32.19 -8.42
C VAL A 152 16.39 33.06 -9.20
N ARG A 153 16.30 34.38 -9.04
CA ARG A 153 17.38 35.28 -9.43
C ARG A 153 17.46 36.52 -8.52
N THR A 154 18.31 36.37 -7.50
CA THR A 154 19.33 37.34 -7.06
C THR A 154 18.94 38.81 -7.01
N ALA A 155 18.62 39.30 -5.81
CA ALA A 155 18.83 40.69 -5.45
C ALA A 155 20.34 40.92 -5.24
N ALA A 156 21.02 41.36 -6.30
CA ALA A 156 22.35 41.97 -6.23
C ALA A 156 22.30 43.26 -7.07
N GLY A 157 22.48 44.40 -6.40
CA GLY A 157 22.18 45.72 -6.96
C GLY A 157 23.16 46.23 -8.02
N SER A 158 22.76 47.33 -8.69
CA SER A 158 23.61 48.46 -9.06
C SER A 158 22.80 49.56 -9.79
N ARG A 159 23.41 50.74 -9.83
CA ARG A 159 22.94 52.13 -10.03
C ARG A 159 22.35 52.53 -11.41
N HIS A 160 21.81 53.75 -11.36
CA HIS A 160 21.58 54.80 -12.38
C HIS A 160 20.08 55.00 -12.65
N GLU A 161 19.50 56.19 -12.49
CA GLU A 161 20.00 57.57 -12.69
C GLU A 161 19.75 58.51 -11.51
#